data_AF-A0A966D1I6-F1
#
_entry.id   AF-A0A966D1I6-F1
#
_cell.length_a   1.000
_cell.length_b   1.000
_cell.length_c   1.000
_cell.angle_alpha   90.00
_cell.angle_beta   90.00
_cell.angle_gamma   90.00
#
_symmetry.space_group_name_H-M   'P 1'
#
loop_
_entity.id
_entity.type
_entity.pdbx_description
1 polymer ?
#
loop_
_entity_poly.entity_id
_entity_poly.type
_entity_poly.pdbx_seq_one_letter_code
_entity_poly.pdbx_strand_id
1 'polypeptide(L)'
;MQERGTNKENWAPEATSPSPFSPMSLTQIDPGLGGADALKSLIKKAHTLDIKIIVDIIPHLNRKSRELPPEFTVLTYDQAGRLVERSSTDGRYGSWDDGKLFNYRIFEVWEWLSDSITKLIEENLELDKVLANSSVDWDGGYAVAGILGHGDAFVMRDPWGIRPVYYYSDDEVVVAASEASVIRTAFGIDDSKIEELQPGSALIINKNAEIKISQTRKPYKKSSCSFERIYFSRGNDRNIYQERKKLGEFLASQINDAVENDLDNTVFSFIPNTAETAFYGMVKGIQQLMVNQKKKDIKSNKANWNEKWLEEIILKEPRVEKIVIKDAKLRTFITSDSERDEMVGHVYDFTYGAINPTDNLVVIDDSIVRGTTLKKSILRILDTLAPKRIVIASSAPQIRYPDCYGIDMTRMGEFIAFNAAIELLKERGLQQTIDNVYQKCLLQKGLPKEKVINHVKEIYAPFSEQEISDQIAKMVKDSNINAEVKVIFQSVENLHNACPEHTGDWYFTGNYPTPGGNKVVNTSFINWVEGNNERSY
;
A
#
# COMPACT_ATOMS: atom_id res chain seq x y z
N MET A 1 77.46 2.86 -40.06
CA MET A 1 78.02 3.75 -39.03
C MET A 1 77.18 5.02 -39.07
N GLN A 2 76.31 5.22 -38.07
CA GLN A 2 75.55 6.46 -37.89
C GLN A 2 75.75 6.88 -36.44
N GLU A 3 76.36 8.04 -36.26
CA GLU A 3 76.62 8.66 -34.95
C GLU A 3 75.39 9.41 -34.45
N ARG A 4 75.19 9.43 -33.12
CA ARG A 4 74.18 10.24 -32.44
C ARG A 4 74.66 11.68 -32.32
N GLY A 5 73.89 12.63 -32.86
CA GLY A 5 74.06 14.05 -32.56
C GLY A 5 73.71 14.37 -31.10
N THR A 6 74.52 15.22 -30.47
CA THR A 6 74.31 15.77 -29.13
C THR A 6 73.33 16.94 -29.17
N ASN A 7 72.38 16.97 -28.22
CA ASN A 7 71.29 17.94 -28.08
C ASN A 7 71.75 19.39 -27.77
N LYS A 8 72.33 20.08 -28.74
CA LYS A 8 72.35 21.55 -28.74
C LYS A 8 72.31 22.05 -30.18
N GLU A 9 71.27 22.85 -30.43
CA GLU A 9 71.08 23.80 -31.52
C GLU A 9 70.16 23.41 -32.70
N ASN A 10 69.20 24.32 -32.91
CA ASN A 10 68.54 24.70 -34.16
C ASN A 10 67.52 23.73 -34.76
N TRP A 11 66.25 23.82 -34.32
CA TRP A 11 65.12 23.85 -35.25
C TRP A 11 64.16 25.01 -34.88
N ALA A 12 64.18 26.05 -35.72
CA ALA A 12 63.28 27.22 -35.78
C ALA A 12 63.44 28.36 -34.73
N PRO A 13 64.34 29.34 -34.97
CA PRO A 13 64.45 30.58 -34.18
C PRO A 13 63.29 31.58 -34.38
N GLU A 14 62.43 31.39 -35.38
CA GLU A 14 61.36 32.34 -35.75
C GLU A 14 59.93 31.83 -35.46
N ALA A 15 59.78 30.74 -34.70
CA ALA A 15 58.47 30.24 -34.31
C ALA A 15 57.84 31.14 -33.21
N THR A 16 57.07 32.15 -33.60
CA THR A 16 56.25 33.00 -32.69
C THR A 16 54.84 32.45 -32.46
N SER A 17 54.68 31.13 -32.45
CA SER A 17 53.44 30.48 -32.02
C SER A 17 53.66 29.86 -30.65
N PRO A 18 52.90 30.23 -29.60
CA PRO A 18 52.85 29.40 -28.41
C PRO A 18 52.28 28.06 -28.89
N SER A 19 53.09 27.01 -28.78
CA SER A 19 52.63 25.64 -28.99
C SER A 19 51.23 25.50 -28.36
N PRO A 20 50.20 25.01 -29.08
CA PRO A 20 48.89 24.71 -28.49
C PRO A 20 48.98 23.59 -27.43
N PHE A 21 50.19 23.09 -27.17
CA PHE A 21 50.55 22.08 -26.18
C PHE A 21 51.37 22.67 -25.02
N SER A 22 51.00 23.87 -24.54
CA SER A 22 51.41 24.27 -23.19
C SER A 22 50.80 23.27 -22.19
N PRO A 23 51.57 22.72 -21.22
CA PRO A 23 51.05 21.72 -20.29
C PRO A 23 49.98 22.35 -19.39
N MET A 24 48.71 22.12 -19.71
CA MET A 24 47.62 22.33 -18.76
C MET A 24 47.50 21.09 -17.88
N SER A 25 47.60 21.31 -16.57
CA SER A 25 47.38 20.27 -15.54
C SER A 25 45.92 19.82 -15.55
N LEU A 26 45.62 18.54 -15.32
CA LEU A 26 44.22 18.08 -15.21
C LEU A 26 43.48 18.76 -14.06
N THR A 27 44.17 19.28 -13.03
CA THR A 27 43.53 20.14 -12.00
C THR A 27 42.92 21.42 -12.57
N GLN A 28 43.33 21.83 -13.77
CA GLN A 28 42.75 22.95 -14.53
C GLN A 28 41.65 22.49 -15.50
N ILE A 29 41.54 21.19 -15.79
CA ILE A 29 40.59 20.61 -16.77
C ILE A 29 39.38 19.98 -16.05
N ASP A 30 39.59 19.34 -14.90
CA ASP A 30 38.56 18.82 -14.02
C ASP A 30 38.86 19.19 -12.54
N PRO A 31 38.31 20.31 -12.06
CA PRO A 31 38.53 20.81 -10.70
C PRO A 31 38.07 19.86 -9.58
N GLY A 32 37.24 18.86 -9.90
CA GLY A 32 36.68 17.92 -8.91
C GLY A 32 37.69 16.90 -8.36
N LEU A 33 38.83 16.71 -9.03
CA LEU A 33 39.78 15.62 -8.74
C LEU A 33 40.86 15.96 -7.70
N GLY A 34 40.90 17.20 -7.18
CA GLY A 34 41.73 17.59 -6.02
C GLY A 34 43.26 17.47 -6.17
N GLY A 35 43.77 17.02 -7.33
CA GLY A 35 45.20 16.88 -7.61
C GLY A 35 45.88 15.70 -6.90
N ALA A 36 47.21 15.62 -7.02
CA ALA A 36 48.01 14.50 -6.54
C ALA A 36 47.93 14.28 -5.02
N ASP A 37 47.78 15.34 -4.23
CA ASP A 37 47.72 15.23 -2.77
C ASP A 37 46.37 14.71 -2.28
N ALA A 38 45.27 15.08 -2.97
CA ALA A 38 43.95 14.50 -2.69
C ALA A 38 43.90 13.00 -3.01
N LEU A 39 44.51 12.58 -4.12
CA LEU A 39 44.64 11.17 -4.50
C LEU A 39 45.45 10.38 -3.45
N LYS A 40 46.59 10.89 -2.99
CA LYS A 40 47.39 10.26 -1.93
C LYS A 40 46.61 10.14 -0.61
N SER A 41 45.83 11.15 -0.26
CA SER A 41 44.96 11.12 0.91
C SER A 41 43.86 10.06 0.79
N LEU A 42 43.25 9.95 -0.39
CA LEU A 42 42.24 8.93 -0.67
C LEU A 42 42.78 7.51 -0.57
N ILE A 43 43.95 7.25 -1.18
CA ILE A 43 44.61 5.93 -1.12
C ILE A 43 44.89 5.54 0.33
N LYS A 44 45.46 6.45 1.12
CA LYS A 44 45.69 6.22 2.56
C LYS A 44 44.40 5.90 3.30
N LYS A 45 43.31 6.63 3.02
CA LYS A 45 42.00 6.39 3.64
C LYS A 45 41.42 5.04 3.22
N ALA A 46 41.57 4.64 1.97
CA ALA A 46 41.10 3.34 1.49
C ALA A 46 41.89 2.18 2.12
N HIS A 47 43.20 2.33 2.33
CA HIS A 47 44.00 1.36 3.09
C HIS A 47 43.51 1.15 4.53
N THR A 48 43.02 2.22 5.19
CA THR A 48 42.44 2.09 6.54
C THR A 48 41.11 1.31 6.57
N LEU A 49 40.50 1.10 5.40
CA LEU A 49 39.27 0.31 5.21
C LEU A 49 39.57 -1.10 4.66
N ASP A 50 40.83 -1.56 4.75
CA ASP A 50 41.34 -2.83 4.19
C ASP A 50 41.21 -2.97 2.66
N ILE A 51 40.99 -1.86 1.97
CA ILE A 51 41.03 -1.77 0.51
C ILE A 51 42.49 -1.60 0.12
N LYS A 52 43.17 -2.67 -0.31
CA LYS A 52 44.58 -2.62 -0.71
C LYS A 52 44.73 -1.95 -2.07
N ILE A 53 45.47 -0.82 -2.12
CA ILE A 53 45.63 0.06 -3.28
C ILE A 53 47.09 0.52 -3.39
N ILE A 54 47.85 -0.08 -4.30
CA ILE A 54 49.28 0.26 -4.44
C ILE A 54 49.47 1.02 -5.74
N VAL A 55 49.45 2.35 -5.72
CA VAL A 55 49.55 3.15 -6.96
C VAL A 55 50.97 3.17 -7.49
N ASP A 56 51.11 2.71 -8.73
CA ASP A 56 52.33 2.76 -9.51
C ASP A 56 52.38 4.03 -10.39
N ILE A 57 53.48 4.77 -10.28
CA ILE A 57 53.84 5.86 -11.17
C ILE A 57 55.28 5.61 -11.61
N ILE A 58 55.49 4.71 -12.60
CA ILE A 58 56.84 4.46 -13.12
C ILE A 58 57.35 5.66 -13.93
N PRO A 59 58.51 6.25 -13.59
CA PRO A 59 59.35 6.93 -14.55
C PRO A 59 60.10 5.88 -15.37
N HIS A 60 59.68 5.68 -16.63
CA HIS A 60 60.34 4.93 -17.70
C HIS A 60 61.40 3.87 -17.30
N LEU A 61 60.97 2.67 -16.89
CA LEU A 61 61.85 1.50 -16.89
C LEU A 61 61.80 0.80 -18.26
N ASN A 62 62.87 1.00 -19.02
CA ASN A 62 63.40 0.21 -20.14
C ASN A 62 62.40 -0.68 -20.93
N ARG A 63 62.09 -0.30 -22.19
CA ARG A 63 61.18 -0.95 -23.17
C ARG A 63 61.46 -2.43 -23.54
N LYS A 64 62.38 -3.11 -22.86
CA LYS A 64 62.75 -4.51 -23.13
C LYS A 64 62.38 -5.50 -22.04
N SER A 65 61.85 -5.04 -20.90
CA SER A 65 61.41 -5.97 -19.86
C SER A 65 60.04 -6.55 -20.21
N ARG A 66 59.91 -7.89 -20.12
CA ARG A 66 58.61 -8.58 -20.12
C ARG A 66 58.10 -8.84 -18.69
N GLU A 67 58.91 -8.50 -17.69
CA GLU A 67 58.61 -8.66 -16.26
C GLU A 67 58.42 -7.28 -15.65
N LEU A 68 57.29 -7.08 -14.98
CA LEU A 68 56.99 -5.89 -14.21
C LEU A 68 57.56 -6.06 -12.79
N PRO A 69 58.37 -5.12 -12.28
CA PRO A 69 58.86 -5.22 -10.92
C PRO A 69 57.71 -5.12 -9.90
N PRO A 70 57.66 -5.94 -8.84
CA PRO A 70 56.58 -5.96 -7.85
C PRO A 70 56.29 -4.61 -7.16
N GLU A 71 57.30 -3.73 -7.10
CA GLU A 71 57.19 -2.38 -6.56
C GLU A 71 56.36 -1.42 -7.44
N PHE A 72 56.05 -1.83 -8.67
CA PHE A 72 55.33 -1.06 -9.71
C PHE A 72 54.06 -1.79 -10.19
N THR A 73 53.53 -2.71 -9.38
CA THR A 73 52.27 -3.40 -9.65
C THR A 73 51.22 -3.00 -8.62
N VAL A 74 50.03 -2.61 -9.10
CA VAL A 74 48.88 -2.28 -8.27
C VAL A 74 48.09 -3.55 -7.99
N LEU A 75 47.74 -3.79 -6.73
CA LEU A 75 46.73 -4.78 -6.39
C LEU A 75 45.35 -4.11 -6.43
N THR A 76 44.45 -4.60 -7.27
CA THR A 76 43.05 -4.13 -7.36
C THR A 76 42.11 -5.33 -7.41
N TYR A 77 40.83 -5.12 -7.14
CA TYR A 77 39.83 -6.18 -7.30
C TYR A 77 39.34 -6.19 -8.75
N ASP A 78 39.33 -7.37 -9.38
CA ASP A 78 38.70 -7.54 -10.69
C ASP A 78 37.16 -7.67 -10.59
N GLN A 79 36.48 -7.74 -11.73
CA GLN A 79 35.01 -7.94 -11.76
C GLN A 79 34.56 -9.24 -11.07
N ALA A 80 35.45 -10.22 -10.89
CA ALA A 80 35.19 -11.47 -10.19
C ALA A 80 35.51 -11.40 -8.68
N GLY A 81 35.92 -10.24 -8.14
CA GLY A 81 36.22 -10.06 -6.71
C GLY A 81 37.57 -10.63 -6.30
N ARG A 82 38.42 -10.98 -7.27
CA ARG A 82 39.74 -11.53 -7.00
C ARG A 82 40.73 -10.38 -6.97
N LEU A 83 41.68 -10.46 -6.05
CA LEU A 83 42.81 -9.56 -6.03
C LEU A 83 43.69 -9.87 -7.25
N VAL A 84 43.88 -8.89 -8.13
CA VAL A 84 44.68 -8.99 -9.34
C VAL A 84 45.75 -7.92 -9.37
N GLU A 85 46.90 -8.26 -9.94
CA GLU A 85 47.97 -7.31 -10.22
C GLU A 85 47.69 -6.59 -11.55
N ARG A 86 47.72 -5.27 -11.53
CA ARG A 86 47.60 -4.40 -12.72
C ARG A 86 48.77 -3.42 -12.77
N SER A 87 49.18 -3.03 -13.97
CA SER A 87 50.15 -1.97 -14.20
C SER A 87 49.76 -1.16 -15.43
N SER A 88 49.97 0.15 -15.40
CA SER A 88 49.64 1.10 -16.47
C SER A 88 50.68 1.11 -17.61
N THR A 89 51.59 0.12 -17.65
CA THR A 89 52.58 -0.02 -18.73
C THR A 89 51.95 -0.67 -19.96
N ASP A 90 51.09 0.08 -20.64
CA ASP A 90 50.96 -0.03 -22.08
C ASP A 90 52.36 0.24 -22.68
N GLY A 91 53.02 -0.79 -23.18
CA GLY A 91 54.30 -0.68 -23.87
C GLY A 91 54.21 -0.10 -25.28
N ARG A 92 53.14 0.63 -25.64
CA ARG A 92 52.83 1.03 -27.02
C ARG A 92 53.02 2.52 -27.29
N TYR A 93 52.99 3.40 -26.29
CA TYR A 93 53.13 4.84 -26.54
C TYR A 93 54.55 5.39 -26.31
N GLY A 94 55.05 6.03 -27.36
CA GLY A 94 56.40 6.51 -27.50
C GLY A 94 56.68 7.81 -26.75
N SER A 95 57.48 7.74 -25.68
CA SER A 95 58.47 8.76 -25.26
C SER A 95 58.09 10.23 -25.41
N TRP A 96 57.15 10.74 -24.62
CA TRP A 96 57.13 12.16 -24.24
C TRP A 96 56.59 12.26 -22.82
N ASP A 97 57.37 12.87 -21.94
CA ASP A 97 56.97 13.31 -20.60
C ASP A 97 56.09 14.56 -20.77
N ASP A 98 54.89 14.35 -21.32
CA ASP A 98 53.86 15.37 -21.33
C ASP A 98 52.89 15.09 -20.16
N GLY A 99 52.50 16.13 -19.44
CA GLY A 99 51.58 15.99 -18.30
C GLY A 99 50.26 15.31 -18.66
N LYS A 100 49.91 15.20 -19.96
CA LYS A 100 48.71 14.50 -20.43
C LYS A 100 48.80 13.00 -20.24
N LEU A 101 49.95 12.37 -20.56
CA LEU A 101 50.15 10.93 -20.33
C LEU A 101 50.10 10.60 -18.83
N PHE A 102 50.72 11.42 -17.99
CA PHE A 102 50.66 11.27 -16.53
C PHE A 102 49.22 11.36 -15.99
N ASN A 103 48.45 12.34 -16.48
CA ASN A 103 47.06 12.52 -16.07
C ASN A 103 46.14 11.39 -16.58
N TYR A 104 46.38 10.84 -17.77
CA TYR A 104 45.67 9.67 -18.28
C TYR A 104 45.89 8.45 -17.38
N ARG A 105 47.13 8.19 -16.95
CA ARG A 105 47.43 7.10 -16.01
C ARG A 105 46.79 7.29 -14.64
N ILE A 106 46.76 8.53 -14.14
CA ILE A 106 46.01 8.87 -12.93
C ILE A 106 44.53 8.54 -13.12
N PHE A 107 43.93 8.90 -14.25
CA PHE A 107 42.53 8.60 -14.56
C PHE A 107 42.26 7.09 -14.63
N GLU A 108 43.11 6.29 -15.28
CA GLU A 108 43.00 4.82 -15.27
C GLU A 108 43.05 4.23 -13.87
N VAL A 109 43.95 4.74 -13.02
CA VAL A 109 44.03 4.34 -11.61
C VAL A 109 42.73 4.71 -10.89
N TRP A 110 42.19 5.91 -11.10
CA TRP A 110 40.89 6.31 -10.53
C TRP A 110 39.75 5.38 -10.95
N GLU A 111 39.69 4.98 -12.22
CA GLU A 111 38.70 4.01 -12.70
C GLU A 111 38.86 2.66 -11.99
N TRP A 112 40.07 2.11 -11.90
CA TRP A 112 40.30 0.84 -11.19
C TRP A 112 39.95 0.93 -9.70
N LEU A 113 40.16 2.08 -9.08
CA LEU A 113 39.79 2.34 -7.70
C LEU A 113 38.29 2.40 -7.52
N SER A 114 37.60 3.14 -8.39
CA SER A 114 36.14 3.21 -8.40
C SER A 114 35.54 1.82 -8.57
N ASP A 115 36.04 1.03 -9.52
CA ASP A 115 35.60 -0.34 -9.77
C ASP A 115 35.85 -1.25 -8.56
N SER A 116 37.05 -1.18 -7.96
CA SER A 116 37.40 -2.01 -6.79
C SER A 116 36.56 -1.66 -5.57
N ILE A 117 36.34 -0.37 -5.30
CA ILE A 117 35.50 0.08 -4.19
C ILE A 117 34.06 -0.34 -4.41
N THR A 118 33.54 -0.17 -5.64
CA THR A 118 32.18 -0.61 -6.00
C THR A 118 32.04 -2.11 -5.76
N LYS A 119 32.99 -2.91 -6.26
CA LYS A 119 33.00 -4.37 -6.06
C LYS A 119 33.03 -4.78 -4.59
N LEU A 120 33.84 -4.12 -3.77
CA LEU A 120 33.89 -4.38 -2.34
C LEU A 120 32.60 -4.00 -1.63
N ILE A 121 31.97 -2.88 -2.02
CA ILE A 121 30.64 -2.51 -1.51
C ILE A 121 29.65 -3.61 -1.89
N GLU A 122 29.61 -4.04 -3.15
CA GLU A 122 28.70 -5.11 -3.61
C GLU A 122 28.88 -6.43 -2.84
N GLU A 123 30.11 -6.80 -2.49
CA GLU A 123 30.40 -8.06 -1.78
C GLU A 123 30.17 -8.01 -0.28
N ASN A 124 30.28 -6.82 0.33
CA ASN A 124 30.22 -6.65 1.77
C ASN A 124 28.95 -5.92 2.25
N LEU A 125 28.04 -5.54 1.34
CA LEU A 125 26.81 -4.85 1.70
C LEU A 125 25.84 -5.79 2.40
N GLU A 126 25.71 -5.61 3.71
CA GLU A 126 24.72 -6.33 4.51
C GLU A 126 23.36 -5.62 4.43
N LEU A 127 22.59 -5.93 3.38
CA LEU A 127 21.32 -5.26 3.09
C LEU A 127 20.30 -5.40 4.23
N ASP A 128 20.31 -6.51 4.96
CA ASP A 128 19.47 -6.67 6.15
C ASP A 128 19.78 -5.65 7.26
N LYS A 129 21.06 -5.35 7.51
CA LYS A 129 21.46 -4.30 8.46
C LYS A 129 21.07 -2.91 7.96
N VAL A 130 21.24 -2.64 6.66
CA VAL A 130 20.82 -1.36 6.05
C VAL A 130 19.31 -1.16 6.23
N LEU A 131 18.51 -2.17 5.94
CA LEU A 131 17.06 -2.13 6.11
C LEU A 131 16.65 -2.00 7.59
N ALA A 132 17.30 -2.76 8.48
CA ALA A 132 17.03 -2.68 9.92
C ALA A 132 17.34 -1.29 10.50
N ASN A 133 18.48 -0.69 10.13
CA ASN A 133 18.91 0.61 10.62
C ASN A 133 18.09 1.77 10.03
N SER A 134 17.76 1.70 8.73
CA SER A 134 17.01 2.78 8.06
C SER A 134 15.53 2.84 8.49
N SER A 135 14.97 1.72 8.94
CA SER A 135 13.58 1.63 9.40
C SER A 135 13.40 1.79 10.91
N VAL A 136 14.43 2.23 11.64
CA VAL A 136 14.38 2.33 13.12
C VAL A 136 13.24 3.20 13.60
N ASP A 137 13.08 4.38 12.99
CA ASP A 137 12.12 5.40 13.39
C ASP A 137 10.77 5.28 12.67
N TRP A 138 10.65 4.35 11.73
CA TRP A 138 9.44 4.17 10.93
C TRP A 138 8.31 3.63 11.81
N ASP A 139 7.12 4.15 11.54
CA ASP A 139 5.91 3.78 12.24
C ASP A 139 4.73 3.81 11.27
N GLY A 140 3.93 2.74 11.27
CA GLY A 140 2.83 2.55 10.34
C GLY A 140 2.86 1.20 9.63
N GLY A 141 2.00 1.07 8.61
CA GLY A 141 1.96 -0.08 7.72
C GLY A 141 2.70 0.21 6.43
N TYR A 142 3.56 -0.71 6.00
CA TYR A 142 4.37 -0.55 4.79
C TYR A 142 4.78 -1.91 4.21
N ALA A 143 4.83 -1.93 2.88
CA ALA A 143 5.45 -2.95 2.07
C ALA A 143 6.38 -2.23 1.09
N VAL A 144 7.68 -2.40 1.25
CA VAL A 144 8.70 -1.66 0.49
C VAL A 144 9.50 -2.63 -0.34
N ALA A 145 9.52 -2.42 -1.65
CA ALA A 145 10.39 -3.16 -2.57
C ALA A 145 11.46 -2.23 -3.14
N GLY A 146 12.64 -2.74 -3.38
CA GLY A 146 13.73 -2.00 -4.00
C GLY A 146 14.73 -2.91 -4.69
N ILE A 147 15.46 -2.32 -5.63
CA ILE A 147 16.60 -2.94 -6.31
C ILE A 147 17.79 -1.99 -6.24
N LEU A 148 18.96 -2.54 -5.97
CA LEU A 148 20.23 -1.83 -5.95
C LEU A 148 20.87 -1.90 -7.33
N GLY A 149 21.74 -0.92 -7.65
CA GLY A 149 22.34 -0.80 -8.99
C GLY A 149 23.13 -2.04 -9.44
N HIS A 150 23.63 -2.84 -8.51
CA HIS A 150 24.37 -4.07 -8.78
C HIS A 150 23.51 -5.34 -8.85
N GLY A 151 22.19 -5.22 -8.72
CA GLY A 151 21.24 -6.31 -8.94
C GLY A 151 20.65 -6.95 -7.69
N ASP A 152 21.15 -6.64 -6.48
CA ASP A 152 20.49 -7.10 -5.26
C ASP A 152 19.10 -6.45 -5.14
N ALA A 153 18.11 -7.24 -4.78
CA ALA A 153 16.74 -6.79 -4.57
C ALA A 153 16.25 -7.14 -3.17
N PHE A 154 15.26 -6.40 -2.69
CA PHE A 154 14.61 -6.69 -1.43
C PHE A 154 13.12 -6.37 -1.47
N VAL A 155 12.37 -7.06 -0.61
CA VAL A 155 11.02 -6.69 -0.21
C VAL A 155 10.91 -6.76 1.30
N MET A 156 10.57 -5.65 1.94
CA MET A 156 10.47 -5.49 3.39
C MET A 156 9.03 -5.25 3.81
N ARG A 157 8.60 -5.91 4.90
CA ARG A 157 7.26 -5.79 5.48
C ARG A 157 7.30 -5.15 6.87
N ASP A 158 6.29 -4.33 7.17
CA ASP A 158 6.13 -3.71 8.48
C ASP A 158 6.03 -4.72 9.64
N PRO A 159 6.50 -4.37 10.86
CA PRO A 159 6.51 -5.26 12.02
C PRO A 159 5.12 -5.54 12.61
N TRP A 160 4.09 -4.82 12.18
CA TRP A 160 2.70 -5.00 12.62
C TRP A 160 1.92 -5.97 11.70
N GLY A 161 2.49 -6.33 10.56
CA GLY A 161 1.83 -7.14 9.54
C GLY A 161 0.62 -6.46 8.91
N ILE A 162 0.58 -5.12 8.89
CA ILE A 162 -0.57 -4.34 8.42
C ILE A 162 -0.76 -4.52 6.92
N ARG A 163 0.30 -4.30 6.13
CA ARG A 163 0.26 -4.46 4.67
C ARG A 163 0.63 -5.88 4.26
N PRO A 164 -0.09 -6.48 3.30
CA PRO A 164 0.22 -7.82 2.83
C PRO A 164 1.45 -7.83 1.92
N VAL A 165 2.26 -8.87 2.04
CA VAL A 165 3.36 -9.18 1.13
C VAL A 165 3.39 -10.69 0.96
N TYR A 166 3.28 -11.15 -0.27
CA TYR A 166 3.38 -12.56 -0.64
C TYR A 166 4.56 -12.75 -1.57
N TYR A 167 5.17 -13.93 -1.53
CA TYR A 167 6.26 -14.29 -2.43
C TYR A 167 6.20 -15.75 -2.87
N TYR A 168 6.88 -16.03 -3.96
CA TYR A 168 7.12 -17.35 -4.51
C TYR A 168 8.55 -17.42 -5.04
N SER A 169 9.16 -18.60 -4.91
CA SER A 169 10.46 -18.89 -5.51
C SER A 169 10.59 -20.34 -5.96
N ASP A 170 11.28 -20.52 -7.08
CA ASP A 170 11.85 -21.79 -7.53
C ASP A 170 13.24 -21.57 -8.14
N ASP A 171 13.75 -22.57 -8.86
CA ASP A 171 15.07 -22.55 -9.51
C ASP A 171 15.19 -21.52 -10.65
N GLU A 172 14.08 -20.96 -11.14
CA GLU A 172 14.05 -20.02 -12.28
C GLU A 172 13.71 -18.59 -11.87
N VAL A 173 12.82 -18.42 -10.89
CA VAL A 173 12.28 -17.09 -10.55
C VAL A 173 12.10 -16.88 -9.06
N VAL A 174 12.28 -15.63 -8.64
CA VAL A 174 11.81 -15.11 -7.36
C VAL A 174 10.85 -13.96 -7.63
N VAL A 175 9.67 -14.00 -7.05
CA VAL A 175 8.65 -12.97 -7.22
C VAL A 175 8.01 -12.64 -5.89
N ALA A 176 7.71 -11.36 -5.68
CA ALA A 176 6.93 -10.88 -4.55
C ALA A 176 5.87 -9.87 -5.03
N ALA A 177 4.71 -9.88 -4.38
CA ALA A 177 3.59 -9.00 -4.71
C ALA A 177 2.71 -8.74 -3.47
N SER A 178 1.90 -7.68 -3.54
CA SER A 178 0.94 -7.37 -2.47
C SER A 178 -0.21 -8.39 -2.38
N GLU A 179 -0.48 -9.15 -3.44
CA GLU A 179 -1.57 -10.13 -3.52
C GLU A 179 -1.09 -11.48 -4.08
N ALA A 180 -1.44 -12.57 -3.40
CA ALA A 180 -1.13 -13.93 -3.85
C ALA A 180 -1.78 -14.27 -5.20
N SER A 181 -3.01 -13.80 -5.44
CA SER A 181 -3.78 -14.05 -6.67
C SER A 181 -3.04 -13.59 -7.94
N VAL A 182 -2.24 -12.52 -7.85
CA VAL A 182 -1.44 -11.98 -8.95
C VAL A 182 -0.30 -12.93 -9.30
N ILE A 183 0.42 -13.43 -8.29
CA ILE A 183 1.51 -14.40 -8.47
C ILE A 183 0.95 -15.67 -9.11
N ARG A 184 -0.15 -16.20 -8.56
CA ARG A 184 -0.82 -17.38 -9.12
C ARG A 184 -1.19 -17.20 -10.59
N THR A 185 -1.82 -16.09 -10.94
CA THR A 185 -2.29 -15.85 -12.32
C THR A 185 -1.12 -15.69 -13.29
N ALA A 186 -0.07 -14.97 -12.87
CA ALA A 186 1.08 -14.68 -13.72
C ALA A 186 1.95 -15.92 -13.96
N PHE A 187 2.11 -16.79 -12.95
CA PHE A 187 3.02 -17.96 -13.02
C PHE A 187 2.30 -19.30 -13.15
N GLY A 188 0.97 -19.33 -13.10
CA GLY A 188 0.19 -20.58 -13.24
C GLY A 188 0.40 -21.56 -12.09
N ILE A 189 0.76 -21.07 -10.90
CA ILE A 189 1.10 -21.91 -9.73
C ILE A 189 -0.07 -22.04 -8.75
N ASP A 190 0.00 -23.07 -7.89
CA ASP A 190 -0.97 -23.30 -6.83
C ASP A 190 -0.73 -22.38 -5.62
N ASP A 191 -1.81 -21.97 -4.95
CA ASP A 191 -1.77 -21.09 -3.77
C ASP A 191 -0.90 -21.67 -2.64
N SER A 192 -0.79 -23.01 -2.54
CA SER A 192 0.01 -23.69 -1.51
C SER A 192 1.52 -23.46 -1.62
N LYS A 193 2.00 -22.98 -2.78
CA LYS A 193 3.40 -22.63 -3.01
C LYS A 193 3.70 -21.15 -2.73
N ILE A 194 2.67 -20.33 -2.48
CA ILE A 194 2.83 -18.91 -2.23
C ILE A 194 2.88 -18.68 -0.73
N GLU A 195 3.91 -17.99 -0.27
CA GLU A 195 4.13 -17.72 1.14
C GLU A 195 3.87 -16.25 1.48
N GLU A 196 3.37 -15.99 2.68
CA GLU A 196 3.23 -14.63 3.21
C GLU A 196 4.51 -14.24 3.98
N LEU A 197 5.15 -13.14 3.58
CA LEU A 197 6.36 -12.64 4.25
C LEU A 197 6.01 -12.24 5.69
N GLN A 198 6.74 -12.75 6.68
CA GLN A 198 6.41 -12.52 8.08
C GLN A 198 6.56 -11.04 8.50
N PRO A 199 5.77 -10.55 9.48
CA PRO A 199 5.90 -9.19 9.98
C PRO A 199 7.33 -8.85 10.40
N GLY A 200 7.82 -7.68 10.01
CA GLY A 200 9.15 -7.19 10.36
C GLY A 200 10.30 -7.92 9.67
N SER A 201 9.99 -8.73 8.65
CA SER A 201 10.98 -9.44 7.86
C SER A 201 11.19 -8.79 6.50
N ALA A 202 12.35 -9.05 5.91
CA ALA A 202 12.68 -8.73 4.53
C ALA A 202 13.07 -10.00 3.77
N LEU A 203 12.49 -10.15 2.58
CA LEU A 203 12.97 -11.06 1.54
C LEU A 203 14.11 -10.35 0.80
N ILE A 204 15.31 -10.91 0.83
CA ILE A 204 16.50 -10.38 0.16
C ILE A 204 16.90 -11.37 -0.93
N ILE A 205 17.14 -10.86 -2.12
CA ILE A 205 17.54 -11.62 -3.30
C ILE A 205 18.86 -11.02 -3.75
N ASN A 206 19.96 -11.77 -3.62
CA ASN A 206 21.24 -11.25 -4.09
C ASN A 206 21.39 -11.40 -5.62
N LYS A 207 22.39 -10.74 -6.20
CA LYS A 207 22.70 -10.83 -7.64
C LYS A 207 23.03 -12.24 -8.14
N ASN A 208 23.33 -13.19 -7.25
CA ASN A 208 23.53 -14.59 -7.57
C ASN A 208 22.23 -15.42 -7.49
N ALA A 209 21.08 -14.75 -7.34
CA ALA A 209 19.75 -15.34 -7.15
C ALA A 209 19.57 -16.15 -5.86
N GLU A 210 20.45 -15.98 -4.86
CA GLU A 210 20.26 -16.59 -3.55
C GLU A 210 19.28 -15.77 -2.71
N ILE A 211 18.34 -16.48 -2.08
CA ILE A 211 17.33 -15.89 -1.22
C ILE A 211 17.75 -15.96 0.23
N LYS A 212 17.55 -14.85 0.95
CA LYS A 212 17.64 -14.76 2.40
C LYS A 212 16.41 -14.07 2.96
N ILE A 213 15.73 -14.71 3.89
CA ILE A 213 14.71 -14.05 4.70
C ILE A 213 15.37 -13.60 6.00
N SER A 214 15.39 -12.30 6.25
CA SER A 214 16.02 -11.70 7.42
C SER A 214 15.02 -10.90 8.25
N GLN A 215 15.07 -11.03 9.57
CA GLN A 215 14.26 -10.23 10.48
C GLN A 215 14.91 -8.85 10.66
N THR A 216 14.42 -7.84 9.93
CA THR A 216 14.95 -6.47 10.00
C THR A 216 14.34 -5.67 11.16
N ARG A 217 13.15 -6.07 11.63
CA ARG A 217 12.42 -5.44 12.74
C ARG A 217 11.83 -6.51 13.64
N LYS A 218 11.79 -6.25 14.95
CA LYS A 218 11.12 -7.14 15.90
C LYS A 218 9.61 -7.16 15.58
N PRO A 219 8.99 -8.33 15.36
CA PRO A 219 7.56 -8.41 15.09
C PRO A 219 6.73 -8.04 16.33
N TYR A 220 5.61 -7.36 16.10
CA TYR A 220 4.57 -7.09 17.08
C TYR A 220 3.38 -8.06 16.89
N LYS A 221 2.30 -7.85 17.65
CA LYS A 221 1.04 -8.56 17.42
C LYS A 221 0.52 -8.21 16.02
N LYS A 222 0.33 -9.24 15.18
CA LYS A 222 -0.19 -9.10 13.82
C LYS A 222 -1.57 -8.44 13.85
N SER A 223 -1.71 -7.36 13.08
CA SER A 223 -2.94 -6.57 12.92
C SER A 223 -3.20 -6.32 11.44
N SER A 224 -3.30 -7.40 10.67
CA SER A 224 -3.48 -7.32 9.22
C SER A 224 -4.78 -6.62 8.85
N CYS A 225 -4.71 -5.73 7.86
CA CYS A 225 -5.81 -4.85 7.46
C CYS A 225 -7.07 -5.64 7.08
N SER A 226 -8.19 -5.42 7.78
CA SER A 226 -9.48 -6.05 7.43
C SER A 226 -10.07 -5.49 6.12
N PHE A 227 -9.73 -4.25 5.75
CA PHE A 227 -10.28 -3.58 4.56
C PHE A 227 -9.78 -4.22 3.27
N GLU A 228 -8.62 -4.87 3.31
CA GLU A 228 -8.12 -5.72 2.22
C GLU A 228 -9.13 -6.83 1.91
N ARG A 229 -9.71 -7.44 2.94
CA ARG A 229 -10.68 -8.53 2.81
C ARG A 229 -12.08 -8.04 2.47
N ILE A 230 -12.49 -6.89 3.01
CA ILE A 230 -13.79 -6.28 2.73
C ILE A 230 -13.87 -5.80 1.28
N TYR A 231 -12.87 -5.05 0.80
CA TYR A 231 -12.98 -4.29 -0.45
C TYR A 231 -11.70 -4.24 -1.29
N PHE A 232 -10.55 -3.93 -0.69
CA PHE A 232 -9.39 -3.41 -1.45
C PHE A 232 -8.67 -4.48 -2.29
N SER A 233 -8.49 -5.69 -1.77
CA SER A 233 -7.89 -6.79 -2.52
C SER A 233 -8.86 -7.38 -3.56
N ARG A 234 -8.34 -8.12 -4.53
CA ARG A 234 -9.18 -8.75 -5.55
C ARG A 234 -10.03 -9.87 -4.97
N GLY A 235 -11.32 -9.84 -5.29
CA GLY A 235 -12.30 -10.82 -4.79
C GLY A 235 -12.17 -12.24 -5.37
N ASN A 236 -11.28 -12.46 -6.34
CA ASN A 236 -11.05 -13.78 -6.95
C ASN A 236 -10.00 -14.63 -6.18
N ASP A 237 -9.35 -14.05 -5.18
CA ASP A 237 -8.56 -14.83 -4.21
C ASP A 237 -9.48 -15.77 -3.42
N ARG A 238 -9.06 -17.02 -3.25
CA ARG A 238 -9.89 -18.08 -2.66
C ARG A 238 -10.35 -17.73 -1.24
N ASN A 239 -9.47 -17.17 -0.43
CA ASN A 239 -9.78 -16.85 0.97
C ASN A 239 -10.69 -15.62 1.03
N ILE A 240 -10.33 -14.56 0.29
CA ILE A 240 -11.13 -13.32 0.21
C ILE A 240 -12.55 -13.62 -0.26
N TYR A 241 -12.70 -14.47 -1.27
CA TYR A 241 -14.02 -14.84 -1.78
C TYR A 241 -14.91 -15.46 -0.69
N GLN A 242 -14.37 -16.40 0.09
CA GLN A 242 -15.13 -17.05 1.17
C GLN A 242 -15.40 -16.08 2.34
N GLU A 243 -14.43 -15.24 2.69
CA GLU A 243 -14.56 -14.21 3.72
C GLU A 243 -15.67 -13.20 3.36
N ARG A 244 -15.68 -12.68 2.12
CA ARG A 244 -16.75 -11.79 1.62
C ARG A 244 -18.12 -12.45 1.62
N LYS A 245 -18.21 -13.73 1.24
CA LYS A 245 -19.47 -14.48 1.36
C LYS A 245 -19.94 -14.57 2.81
N LYS A 246 -19.04 -14.85 3.76
CA LYS A 246 -19.40 -14.88 5.19
C LYS A 246 -19.86 -13.51 5.69
N LEU A 247 -19.20 -12.43 5.28
CA LEU A 247 -19.60 -11.06 5.63
C LEU A 247 -21.04 -10.77 5.20
N GLY A 248 -21.42 -11.19 3.99
CA GLY A 248 -22.81 -11.08 3.53
C GLY A 248 -23.78 -11.97 4.31
N GLU A 249 -23.40 -13.23 4.57
CA GLU A 249 -24.22 -14.20 5.31
C GLU A 249 -24.57 -13.70 6.72
N PHE A 250 -23.62 -13.06 7.42
CA PHE A 250 -23.84 -12.51 8.76
C PHE A 250 -24.75 -11.27 8.81
N LEU A 251 -25.03 -10.61 7.68
CA LEU A 251 -26.02 -9.52 7.64
C LEU A 251 -27.47 -10.03 7.63
N ALA A 252 -27.72 -11.30 7.31
CA ALA A 252 -29.05 -11.81 7.05
C ALA A 252 -30.03 -11.61 8.22
N SER A 253 -29.59 -11.79 9.47
CA SER A 253 -30.45 -11.57 10.65
C SER A 253 -30.85 -10.10 10.78
N GLN A 254 -29.89 -9.18 10.69
CA GLN A 254 -30.15 -7.74 10.81
C GLN A 254 -31.07 -7.24 9.69
N ILE A 255 -30.89 -7.77 8.47
CA ILE A 255 -31.75 -7.47 7.32
C ILE A 255 -33.17 -7.97 7.57
N ASN A 256 -33.32 -9.21 8.03
CA ASN A 256 -34.63 -9.79 8.34
C ASN A 256 -35.37 -8.96 9.39
N ASP A 257 -34.68 -8.46 10.41
CA ASP A 257 -35.27 -7.58 11.42
C ASP A 257 -35.67 -6.21 10.81
N ALA A 258 -34.83 -5.63 9.95
CA ALA A 258 -35.10 -4.34 9.30
C ALA A 258 -36.26 -4.37 8.29
N VAL A 259 -36.56 -5.54 7.72
CA VAL A 259 -37.76 -5.75 6.89
C VAL A 259 -38.94 -6.32 7.68
N GLU A 260 -38.88 -6.27 9.01
CA GLU A 260 -39.96 -6.71 9.91
C GLU A 260 -40.35 -8.20 9.70
N ASN A 261 -39.38 -9.04 9.33
CA ASN A 261 -39.56 -10.45 8.95
C ASN A 261 -40.39 -10.68 7.68
N ASP A 262 -40.65 -9.65 6.87
CA ASP A 262 -41.43 -9.74 5.63
C ASP A 262 -40.57 -10.11 4.42
N LEU A 263 -39.96 -11.30 4.46
CA LEU A 263 -39.09 -11.79 3.38
C LEU A 263 -39.84 -12.10 2.07
N ASP A 264 -41.15 -12.38 2.15
CA ASP A 264 -41.99 -12.69 0.98
C ASP A 264 -42.20 -11.44 0.09
N ASN A 265 -42.34 -10.27 0.71
CA ASN A 265 -42.43 -8.98 0.01
C ASN A 265 -41.09 -8.22 0.05
N THR A 266 -39.96 -8.93 0.00
CA THR A 266 -38.64 -8.29 -0.04
C THR A 266 -37.87 -8.70 -1.28
N VAL A 267 -37.35 -7.69 -2.00
CA VAL A 267 -36.45 -7.87 -3.15
C VAL A 267 -35.02 -7.54 -2.73
N PHE A 268 -34.09 -8.43 -3.08
CA PHE A 268 -32.68 -8.33 -2.75
C PHE A 268 -31.85 -7.99 -4.00
N SER A 269 -31.01 -6.96 -3.90
CA SER A 269 -30.07 -6.53 -4.93
C SER A 269 -28.73 -6.11 -4.29
N PHE A 270 -27.77 -5.71 -5.11
CA PHE A 270 -26.49 -5.17 -4.69
C PHE A 270 -26.09 -3.94 -5.51
N ILE A 271 -25.10 -3.18 -5.01
CA ILE A 271 -24.44 -2.09 -5.75
C ILE A 271 -23.21 -2.68 -6.47
N PRO A 272 -23.15 -2.66 -7.82
CA PRO A 272 -22.01 -3.22 -8.54
C PRO A 272 -20.72 -2.41 -8.36
N ASN A 273 -19.53 -3.03 -8.38
CA ASN A 273 -19.26 -4.44 -8.72
C ASN A 273 -18.79 -5.26 -7.51
N THR A 274 -18.10 -4.65 -6.54
CA THR A 274 -17.36 -5.38 -5.50
C THR A 274 -18.27 -6.07 -4.48
N ALA A 275 -19.47 -5.54 -4.26
CA ALA A 275 -20.45 -6.10 -3.33
C ALA A 275 -21.07 -7.44 -3.78
N GLU A 276 -20.87 -7.86 -5.04
CA GLU A 276 -21.47 -9.07 -5.62
C GLU A 276 -21.15 -10.36 -4.82
N THR A 277 -19.93 -10.51 -4.34
CA THR A 277 -19.55 -11.69 -3.54
C THR A 277 -20.24 -11.70 -2.18
N ALA A 278 -20.32 -10.55 -1.52
CA ALA A 278 -21.08 -10.41 -0.27
C ALA A 278 -22.58 -10.63 -0.51
N PHE A 279 -23.11 -10.16 -1.64
CA PHE A 279 -24.50 -10.40 -2.02
C PHE A 279 -24.85 -11.89 -2.09
N TYR A 280 -24.03 -12.72 -2.73
CA TYR A 280 -24.26 -14.17 -2.73
C TYR A 280 -24.24 -14.78 -1.33
N GLY A 281 -23.40 -14.25 -0.44
CA GLY A 281 -23.39 -14.59 0.97
C GLY A 281 -24.69 -14.23 1.68
N MET A 282 -25.17 -13.00 1.47
CA MET A 282 -26.42 -12.48 2.02
C MET A 282 -27.62 -13.32 1.57
N VAL A 283 -27.74 -13.61 0.27
CA VAL A 283 -28.82 -14.46 -0.27
C VAL A 283 -28.81 -15.83 0.37
N LYS A 284 -27.63 -16.45 0.55
CA LYS A 284 -27.50 -17.73 1.26
C LYS A 284 -28.00 -17.64 2.71
N GLY A 285 -27.64 -16.57 3.43
CA GLY A 285 -28.12 -16.33 4.79
C GLY A 285 -29.63 -16.16 4.88
N ILE A 286 -30.22 -15.36 3.97
CA ILE A 286 -31.67 -15.17 3.87
C ILE A 286 -32.38 -16.48 3.53
N GLN A 287 -31.86 -17.25 2.58
CA GLN A 287 -32.40 -18.56 2.24
C GLN A 287 -32.42 -19.50 3.45
N GLN A 288 -31.38 -19.46 4.29
CA GLN A 288 -31.34 -20.25 5.52
C GLN A 288 -32.40 -19.82 6.55
N LEU A 289 -32.67 -18.52 6.66
CA LEU A 289 -33.77 -17.99 7.48
C LEU A 289 -35.13 -18.45 6.94
N MET A 290 -35.36 -18.33 5.63
CA MET A 290 -36.60 -18.81 4.99
C MET A 290 -36.78 -20.31 5.18
N VAL A 291 -35.73 -21.13 5.02
CA VAL A 291 -35.80 -22.58 5.29
C VAL A 291 -36.18 -22.87 6.74
N ASN A 292 -35.63 -22.10 7.69
CA ASN A 292 -35.99 -22.26 9.10
C ASN A 292 -37.44 -21.85 9.37
N GLN A 293 -37.94 -20.81 8.70
CA GLN A 293 -39.34 -20.39 8.78
C GLN A 293 -40.27 -21.45 8.18
N LYS A 294 -39.98 -21.95 6.97
CA LYS A 294 -40.71 -23.07 6.34
C LYS A 294 -40.80 -24.28 7.26
N LYS A 295 -39.68 -24.66 7.91
CA LYS A 295 -39.66 -25.78 8.87
C LYS A 295 -40.57 -25.52 10.08
N LYS A 296 -40.65 -24.28 10.57
CA LYS A 296 -41.56 -23.90 11.66
C LYS A 296 -43.02 -23.98 11.21
N ASP A 297 -43.34 -23.44 10.03
CA ASP A 297 -44.71 -23.41 9.48
C ASP A 297 -45.23 -24.81 9.18
N ILE A 298 -44.40 -25.67 8.58
CA ILE A 298 -44.76 -27.08 8.35
C ILE A 298 -45.00 -27.82 9.67
N LYS A 299 -44.20 -27.53 10.71
CA LYS A 299 -44.35 -28.17 12.02
C LYS A 299 -45.59 -27.69 12.78
N SER A 300 -45.95 -26.41 12.66
CA SER A 300 -47.13 -25.85 13.32
C SER A 300 -48.43 -26.25 12.61
N ASN A 301 -48.41 -26.45 11.30
CA ASN A 301 -49.59 -26.73 10.49
C ASN A 301 -49.80 -28.23 10.14
N LYS A 302 -49.17 -29.14 10.89
CA LYS A 302 -49.08 -30.60 10.60
C LYS A 302 -50.42 -31.30 10.30
N ALA A 303 -51.54 -30.79 10.80
CA ALA A 303 -52.85 -31.43 10.65
C ALA A 303 -53.70 -30.88 9.48
N ASN A 304 -53.33 -29.75 8.87
CA ASN A 304 -54.20 -29.00 7.95
C ASN A 304 -53.57 -28.69 6.58
N TRP A 305 -52.36 -29.19 6.30
CA TRP A 305 -51.74 -29.05 4.99
C TRP A 305 -52.40 -29.93 3.91
N ASN A 306 -52.45 -29.40 2.69
CA ASN A 306 -52.77 -30.11 1.45
C ASN A 306 -51.60 -29.94 0.47
N GLU A 307 -51.63 -30.65 -0.66
CA GLU A 307 -50.54 -30.64 -1.65
C GLU A 307 -50.26 -29.23 -2.20
N LYS A 308 -51.31 -28.46 -2.48
CA LYS A 308 -51.19 -27.08 -2.98
C LYS A 308 -50.47 -26.16 -1.97
N TRP A 309 -50.87 -26.20 -0.70
CA TRP A 309 -50.24 -25.39 0.35
C TRP A 309 -48.78 -25.78 0.58
N LEU A 310 -48.48 -27.08 0.51
CA LEU A 310 -47.11 -27.57 0.65
C LEU A 310 -46.23 -27.08 -0.51
N GLU A 311 -46.74 -27.14 -1.74
CA GLU A 311 -46.07 -26.62 -2.93
C GLU A 311 -45.81 -25.11 -2.78
N GLU A 312 -46.81 -24.32 -2.38
CA GLU A 312 -46.67 -22.88 -2.11
C GLU A 312 -45.55 -22.58 -1.10
N ILE A 313 -45.41 -23.38 -0.04
CA ILE A 313 -44.34 -23.19 0.97
C ILE A 313 -42.97 -23.61 0.47
N ILE A 314 -42.89 -24.74 -0.23
CA ILE A 314 -41.61 -25.27 -0.71
C ILE A 314 -40.99 -24.30 -1.72
N LEU A 315 -41.81 -23.74 -2.60
CA LEU A 315 -41.38 -22.84 -3.68
C LEU A 315 -41.00 -21.42 -3.23
N LYS A 316 -41.23 -21.03 -1.97
CA LYS A 316 -40.80 -19.70 -1.50
C LYS A 316 -39.29 -19.55 -1.54
N GLU A 317 -38.77 -18.63 -2.35
CA GLU A 317 -37.35 -18.36 -2.44
C GLU A 317 -37.08 -16.85 -2.31
N PRO A 318 -35.86 -16.44 -1.92
CA PRO A 318 -35.52 -15.03 -1.90
C PRO A 318 -35.70 -14.42 -3.30
N ARG A 319 -36.47 -13.34 -3.43
CA ARG A 319 -36.61 -12.61 -4.69
C ARG A 319 -35.33 -11.81 -4.95
N VAL A 320 -34.50 -12.31 -5.86
CA VAL A 320 -33.22 -11.72 -6.22
C VAL A 320 -33.35 -11.04 -7.57
N GLU A 321 -33.02 -9.75 -7.60
CA GLU A 321 -33.11 -8.95 -8.82
C GLU A 321 -31.86 -8.10 -9.00
N LYS A 322 -31.46 -7.90 -10.26
CA LYS A 322 -30.40 -6.95 -10.59
C LYS A 322 -31.01 -5.57 -10.76
N ILE A 323 -31.17 -4.84 -9.66
CA ILE A 323 -31.82 -3.52 -9.69
C ILE A 323 -30.86 -2.43 -10.11
N VAL A 324 -29.65 -2.39 -9.54
CA VAL A 324 -28.66 -1.36 -9.85
C VAL A 324 -27.72 -1.86 -10.95
N ILE A 325 -27.65 -1.13 -12.06
CA ILE A 325 -26.77 -1.42 -13.19
C ILE A 325 -25.76 -0.27 -13.30
N LYS A 326 -24.48 -0.61 -13.44
CA LYS A 326 -23.41 0.39 -13.60
C LYS A 326 -22.93 0.43 -15.05
N ASP A 327 -23.11 1.55 -15.75
CA ASP A 327 -22.51 1.76 -17.07
C ASP A 327 -21.04 2.18 -16.93
N ALA A 328 -20.13 1.27 -17.27
CA ALA A 328 -18.69 1.45 -17.11
C ALA A 328 -18.04 2.39 -18.15
N LYS A 329 -18.80 2.95 -19.11
CA LYS A 329 -18.22 3.67 -20.27
C LYS A 329 -18.02 5.18 -20.08
N LEU A 330 -18.56 5.80 -19.02
CA LEU A 330 -18.37 7.23 -18.78
C LEU A 330 -17.03 7.50 -18.07
N ARG A 331 -15.98 7.81 -18.84
CA ARG A 331 -14.79 8.50 -18.31
C ARG A 331 -15.08 10.00 -18.27
N THR A 332 -15.16 10.60 -17.09
CA THR A 332 -15.24 12.06 -16.94
C THR A 332 -13.91 12.68 -17.33
N PHE A 333 -13.75 13.03 -18.60
CA PHE A 333 -12.62 13.82 -19.10
C PHE A 333 -12.81 15.28 -18.67
N ILE A 334 -12.09 15.67 -17.62
CA ILE A 334 -11.84 17.06 -17.18
C ILE A 334 -13.10 17.93 -17.02
N THR A 335 -13.70 17.91 -15.82
CA THR A 335 -14.77 18.84 -15.38
C THR A 335 -14.64 19.13 -13.88
N SER A 336 -15.21 20.26 -13.45
CA SER A 336 -15.20 20.75 -12.06
C SER A 336 -15.95 19.79 -11.12
N ASP A 337 -15.61 19.79 -9.82
CA ASP A 337 -16.21 18.89 -8.82
C ASP A 337 -17.75 18.97 -8.75
N SER A 338 -18.33 20.13 -9.08
CA SER A 338 -19.79 20.33 -9.12
C SER A 338 -20.48 19.62 -10.30
N GLU A 339 -19.81 19.52 -11.46
CA GLU A 339 -20.37 18.86 -12.66
C GLU A 339 -20.16 17.34 -12.63
N ARG A 340 -19.15 16.86 -11.89
CA ARG A 340 -18.97 15.42 -11.64
C ARG A 340 -20.12 14.82 -10.85
N ASP A 341 -20.62 15.53 -9.83
CA ASP A 341 -21.69 15.02 -8.98
C ASP A 341 -23.01 14.78 -9.75
N GLU A 342 -23.29 15.58 -10.79
CA GLU A 342 -24.43 15.33 -11.70
C GLU A 342 -24.17 14.14 -12.63
N MET A 343 -22.95 13.99 -13.17
CA MET A 343 -22.60 12.86 -14.04
C MET A 343 -22.60 11.50 -13.32
N VAL A 344 -22.26 11.44 -12.03
CA VAL A 344 -22.33 10.19 -11.23
C VAL A 344 -23.75 9.64 -11.16
N GLY A 345 -24.78 10.52 -11.21
CA GLY A 345 -26.18 10.12 -11.29
C GLY A 345 -26.54 9.36 -12.57
N HIS A 346 -25.79 9.57 -13.67
CA HIS A 346 -25.99 8.91 -14.96
C HIS A 346 -25.14 7.65 -15.16
N VAL A 347 -24.28 7.31 -14.20
CA VAL A 347 -23.49 6.07 -14.24
C VAL A 347 -24.35 4.85 -13.84
N TYR A 348 -25.47 5.08 -13.15
CA TYR A 348 -26.36 4.03 -12.69
C TYR A 348 -27.68 4.03 -13.46
N ASP A 349 -28.06 2.85 -13.96
CA ASP A 349 -29.36 2.56 -14.58
C ASP A 349 -30.06 1.44 -13.80
N PHE A 350 -31.33 1.15 -14.08
CA PHE A 350 -32.11 0.22 -13.27
C PHE A 350 -33.15 -0.61 -14.00
N THR A 351 -33.51 -1.74 -13.38
CA THR A 351 -34.51 -2.67 -13.91
C THR A 351 -35.92 -2.26 -13.47
N TYR A 352 -36.74 -1.82 -14.43
CA TYR A 352 -38.14 -1.46 -14.21
C TYR A 352 -39.05 -2.69 -14.05
N GLY A 353 -40.12 -2.57 -13.27
CA GLY A 353 -41.16 -3.60 -13.12
C GLY A 353 -40.81 -4.75 -12.18
N ALA A 354 -39.61 -4.76 -11.59
CA ALA A 354 -39.17 -5.79 -10.64
C ALA A 354 -39.66 -5.58 -9.19
N ILE A 355 -40.13 -4.36 -8.88
CA ILE A 355 -40.53 -3.91 -7.53
C ILE A 355 -42.00 -3.50 -7.55
N ASN A 356 -42.77 -3.98 -6.56
CA ASN A 356 -44.13 -3.51 -6.29
C ASN A 356 -44.13 -2.44 -5.17
N PRO A 357 -45.14 -1.56 -5.10
CA PRO A 357 -45.20 -0.53 -4.05
C PRO A 357 -45.27 -1.05 -2.60
N THR A 358 -45.67 -2.31 -2.42
CA THR A 358 -45.69 -2.98 -1.12
C THR A 358 -44.36 -3.60 -0.74
N ASP A 359 -43.43 -3.74 -1.68
CA ASP A 359 -42.17 -4.44 -1.47
C ASP A 359 -41.17 -3.60 -0.65
N ASN A 360 -40.38 -4.29 0.17
CA ASN A 360 -39.12 -3.78 0.70
C ASN A 360 -38.01 -4.04 -0.33
N LEU A 361 -37.11 -3.08 -0.50
CA LEU A 361 -35.94 -3.20 -1.37
C LEU A 361 -34.67 -3.19 -0.52
N VAL A 362 -33.98 -4.32 -0.46
CA VAL A 362 -32.70 -4.47 0.24
C VAL A 362 -31.57 -4.42 -0.76
N VAL A 363 -30.63 -3.49 -0.59
CA VAL A 363 -29.45 -3.35 -1.44
C VAL A 363 -28.19 -3.43 -0.60
N ILE A 364 -27.31 -4.38 -0.89
CA ILE A 364 -26.01 -4.51 -0.24
C ILE A 364 -24.93 -3.71 -0.97
N ASP A 365 -24.07 -3.05 -0.21
CA ASP A 365 -22.85 -2.39 -0.66
C ASP A 365 -21.64 -2.87 0.15
N ASP A 366 -20.43 -2.67 -0.36
CA ASP A 366 -19.22 -3.09 0.35
C ASP A 366 -19.02 -2.29 1.64
N SER A 367 -19.13 -0.97 1.57
CA SER A 367 -18.82 -0.03 2.64
C SER A 367 -19.48 1.33 2.39
N ILE A 368 -19.77 2.08 3.46
CA ILE A 368 -20.30 3.44 3.36
C ILE A 368 -19.32 4.40 4.05
N VAL A 369 -18.60 5.19 3.24
CA VAL A 369 -17.60 6.16 3.73
C VAL A 369 -18.24 7.54 3.94
N ARG A 370 -18.52 8.27 2.84
CA ARG A 370 -18.99 9.66 2.88
C ARG A 370 -20.51 9.81 2.85
N GLY A 371 -21.22 8.76 2.45
CA GLY A 371 -22.68 8.76 2.27
C GLY A 371 -23.18 9.64 1.11
N THR A 372 -22.33 10.43 0.44
CA THR A 372 -22.71 11.31 -0.67
C THR A 372 -23.25 10.54 -1.87
N THR A 373 -22.61 9.44 -2.25
CA THR A 373 -23.07 8.56 -3.35
C THR A 373 -24.45 7.97 -3.06
N LEU A 374 -24.70 7.56 -1.81
CA LEU A 374 -26.02 7.09 -1.38
C LEU A 374 -27.06 8.20 -1.47
N LYS A 375 -26.76 9.36 -0.89
CA LYS A 375 -27.66 10.52 -0.82
C LYS A 375 -28.00 11.10 -2.19
N LYS A 376 -26.99 11.34 -3.02
CA LYS A 376 -27.15 12.08 -4.29
C LYS A 376 -27.62 11.21 -5.44
N SER A 377 -27.26 9.92 -5.45
CA SER A 377 -27.48 9.05 -6.60
C SER A 377 -28.33 7.84 -6.26
N ILE A 378 -27.84 6.94 -5.40
CA ILE A 378 -28.45 5.60 -5.24
C ILE A 378 -29.86 5.69 -4.67
N LEU A 379 -30.06 6.37 -3.55
CA LEU A 379 -31.38 6.39 -2.89
C LEU A 379 -32.46 7.08 -3.74
N ARG A 380 -32.10 8.16 -4.45
CA ARG A 380 -33.03 8.86 -5.35
C ARG A 380 -33.50 7.95 -6.48
N ILE A 381 -32.57 7.17 -7.05
CA ILE A 381 -32.87 6.21 -8.12
C ILE A 381 -33.76 5.07 -7.59
N LEU A 382 -33.40 4.48 -6.45
CA LEU A 382 -34.18 3.39 -5.84
C LEU A 382 -35.60 3.84 -5.47
N ASP A 383 -35.80 5.08 -5.01
CA ASP A 383 -37.13 5.62 -4.69
C ASP A 383 -38.05 5.75 -5.92
N THR A 384 -37.50 5.88 -7.13
CA THR A 384 -38.32 5.93 -8.37
C THR A 384 -39.08 4.62 -8.65
N LEU A 385 -38.62 3.51 -8.05
CA LEU A 385 -39.30 2.22 -8.10
C LEU A 385 -40.48 2.13 -7.11
N ALA A 386 -40.68 3.19 -6.33
CA ALA A 386 -41.73 3.34 -5.33
C ALA A 386 -41.84 2.22 -4.28
N PRO A 387 -40.73 1.65 -3.75
CA PRO A 387 -40.82 0.63 -2.71
C PRO A 387 -41.43 1.19 -1.41
N LYS A 388 -42.01 0.32 -0.58
CA LYS A 388 -42.44 0.66 0.79
C LYS A 388 -41.25 1.14 1.63
N ARG A 389 -40.14 0.42 1.53
CA ARG A 389 -38.92 0.62 2.33
C ARG A 389 -37.68 0.32 1.51
N ILE A 390 -36.64 1.11 1.70
CA ILE A 390 -35.30 0.88 1.17
C ILE A 390 -34.36 0.57 2.35
N VAL A 391 -33.69 -0.58 2.30
CA VAL A 391 -32.69 -0.99 3.28
C VAL A 391 -31.34 -1.05 2.58
N ILE A 392 -30.40 -0.19 2.97
CA ILE A 392 -29.02 -0.24 2.50
C ILE A 392 -28.19 -1.01 3.53
N ALA A 393 -27.57 -2.12 3.13
CA ALA A 393 -26.74 -2.94 4.00
C ALA A 393 -25.27 -2.83 3.62
N SER A 394 -24.42 -2.38 4.54
CA SER A 394 -22.96 -2.33 4.37
C SER A 394 -22.32 -3.61 4.87
N SER A 395 -21.56 -4.30 4.02
CA SER A 395 -20.76 -5.48 4.43
C SER A 395 -19.59 -5.14 5.36
N ALA A 396 -19.23 -3.86 5.45
CA ALA A 396 -18.30 -3.29 6.41
C ALA A 396 -19.02 -2.72 7.65
N PRO A 397 -18.35 -2.71 8.82
CA PRO A 397 -18.75 -1.85 9.93
C PRO A 397 -18.67 -0.35 9.62
N GLN A 398 -19.17 0.45 10.54
CA GLN A 398 -19.17 1.92 10.42
C GLN A 398 -17.74 2.45 10.41
N ILE A 399 -17.34 3.09 9.30
CA ILE A 399 -16.04 3.77 9.20
C ILE A 399 -16.10 5.06 10.01
N ARG A 400 -15.38 5.06 11.14
CA ARG A 400 -15.42 6.11 12.18
C ARG A 400 -14.10 6.89 12.26
N TYR A 401 -12.96 6.29 11.93
CA TYR A 401 -11.64 6.89 12.14
C TYR A 401 -10.79 6.82 10.87
N PRO A 402 -9.80 7.74 10.69
CA PRO A 402 -8.99 7.78 9.49
C PRO A 402 -8.00 6.63 9.40
N ASP A 403 -7.69 6.21 8.19
CA ASP A 403 -6.56 5.33 7.93
C ASP A 403 -5.28 6.14 7.74
N CYS A 404 -4.18 5.66 8.31
CA CYS A 404 -2.84 6.24 8.15
C CYS A 404 -1.81 5.23 7.67
N TYR A 405 -2.28 4.09 7.16
CA TYR A 405 -1.42 2.99 6.77
C TYR A 405 -1.45 2.70 5.27
N GLY A 406 -2.14 3.53 4.47
CA GLY A 406 -2.11 3.46 3.00
C GLY A 406 -3.47 3.35 2.30
N ILE A 407 -4.59 3.41 3.02
CA ILE A 407 -5.94 3.57 2.42
C ILE A 407 -6.32 5.05 2.48
N ASP A 408 -6.88 5.58 1.39
CA ASP A 408 -7.27 7.00 1.29
C ASP A 408 -8.56 7.31 2.06
N MET A 409 -8.48 7.25 3.39
CA MET A 409 -9.52 7.63 4.34
C MET A 409 -8.90 8.57 5.38
N THR A 410 -8.48 9.76 4.96
CA THR A 410 -7.53 10.57 5.76
C THR A 410 -8.18 11.66 6.61
N ARG A 411 -9.44 12.02 6.35
CA ARG A 411 -10.10 13.20 6.93
C ARG A 411 -11.36 12.82 7.69
N MET A 412 -11.38 13.12 9.00
CA MET A 412 -12.52 12.86 9.89
C MET A 412 -13.86 13.40 9.37
N GLY A 413 -13.87 14.65 8.90
CA GLY A 413 -15.10 15.32 8.43
C GLY A 413 -15.75 14.68 7.20
N GLU A 414 -15.05 13.78 6.50
CA GLU A 414 -15.59 13.08 5.35
C GLU A 414 -16.41 11.84 5.76
N PHE A 415 -16.31 11.34 6.98
CA PHE A 415 -16.99 10.10 7.39
C PHE A 415 -18.42 10.37 7.83
N ILE A 416 -19.39 9.71 7.17
CA ILE A 416 -20.82 9.89 7.49
C ILE A 416 -21.14 9.44 8.92
N ALA A 417 -20.48 8.39 9.43
CA ALA A 417 -20.68 7.92 10.79
C ALA A 417 -20.14 8.91 11.84
N PHE A 418 -19.04 9.59 11.55
CA PHE A 418 -18.56 10.69 12.40
C PHE A 418 -19.53 11.86 12.39
N ASN A 419 -19.94 12.32 11.21
CA ASN A 419 -20.90 13.42 11.09
C ASN A 419 -22.24 13.11 11.78
N ALA A 420 -22.71 11.85 11.70
CA ALA A 420 -23.89 11.40 12.41
C ALA A 420 -23.73 11.44 13.94
N ALA A 421 -22.58 11.00 14.46
CA ALA A 421 -22.29 11.09 15.89
C ALA A 421 -22.22 12.55 16.38
N ILE A 422 -21.59 13.44 15.60
CA ILE A 422 -21.56 14.89 15.89
C ILE A 422 -22.96 15.48 15.90
N GLU A 423 -23.82 15.13 14.94
CA GLU A 423 -25.20 15.62 14.90
C GLU A 423 -26.00 15.13 16.11
N LEU A 424 -25.88 13.85 16.48
CA LEU A 424 -26.52 13.31 17.68
C LEU A 424 -26.05 14.00 18.97
N LEU A 425 -24.76 14.34 19.08
CA LEU A 425 -24.25 15.11 20.23
C LEU A 425 -24.92 16.49 20.30
N LYS A 426 -25.08 17.17 19.17
CA LYS A 426 -25.75 18.47 19.10
C LYS A 426 -27.23 18.36 19.44
N GLU A 427 -27.95 17.40 18.85
CA GLU A 427 -29.37 17.15 19.12
C GLU A 427 -29.65 16.87 20.61
N ARG A 428 -28.70 16.20 21.31
CA ARG A 428 -28.80 15.91 22.75
C ARG A 428 -28.25 16.99 23.67
N GLY A 429 -27.78 18.12 23.12
CA GLY A 429 -27.17 19.19 23.91
C GLY A 429 -25.83 18.81 24.57
N LEU A 430 -25.13 17.81 24.04
CA LEU A 430 -23.86 17.26 24.56
C LEU A 430 -22.63 17.95 23.95
N GLN A 431 -22.73 19.21 23.56
CA GLN A 431 -21.65 20.00 22.92
C GLN A 431 -20.35 19.98 23.76
N GLN A 432 -20.48 20.00 25.09
CA GLN A 432 -19.35 19.92 26.01
C GLN A 432 -18.46 18.68 25.78
N THR A 433 -19.03 17.58 25.28
CA THR A 433 -18.27 16.36 24.94
C THR A 433 -17.28 16.64 23.81
N ILE A 434 -17.72 17.34 22.76
CA ILE A 434 -16.88 17.72 21.61
C ILE A 434 -15.75 18.63 22.11
N ASP A 435 -16.09 19.64 22.90
CA ASP A 435 -15.14 20.63 23.42
C ASP A 435 -14.11 19.96 24.34
N ASN A 436 -14.54 19.03 25.21
CA ASN A 436 -13.66 18.28 26.09
C ASN A 436 -12.69 17.38 25.29
N VAL A 437 -13.18 16.66 24.28
CA VAL A 437 -12.33 15.83 23.41
C VAL A 437 -11.31 16.70 22.68
N TYR A 438 -11.73 17.87 22.19
CA TYR A 438 -10.84 18.81 21.52
C TYR A 438 -9.72 19.28 22.44
N GLN A 439 -10.05 19.72 23.67
CA GLN A 439 -9.04 20.13 24.65
C GLN A 439 -8.09 18.97 25.02
N LYS A 440 -8.61 17.76 25.21
CA LYS A 440 -7.78 16.56 25.45
C LYS A 440 -6.83 16.27 24.28
N CYS A 441 -7.29 16.43 23.03
CA CYS A 441 -6.44 16.26 21.85
C CYS A 441 -5.34 17.33 21.80
N LEU A 442 -5.67 18.61 22.07
CA LEU A 442 -4.71 19.71 22.11
C LEU A 442 -3.62 19.51 23.19
N LEU A 443 -3.99 19.03 24.37
CA LEU A 443 -3.05 18.75 25.47
C LEU A 443 -2.03 17.67 25.12
N GLN A 444 -2.31 16.81 24.13
CA GLN A 444 -1.38 15.80 23.65
C GLN A 444 -0.45 16.30 22.53
N LYS A 445 -0.61 17.55 22.07
CA LYS A 445 0.24 18.14 21.04
C LYS A 445 1.68 18.26 21.56
N GLY A 446 2.64 17.70 20.82
CA GLY A 446 4.06 17.69 21.18
C GLY A 446 4.47 16.55 22.11
N LEU A 447 3.54 15.70 22.58
CA LEU A 447 3.91 14.48 23.29
C LEU A 447 4.62 13.50 22.33
N PRO A 448 5.54 12.66 22.84
CA PRO A 448 6.02 11.48 22.12
C PRO A 448 4.84 10.61 21.67
N LYS A 449 4.89 10.08 20.45
CA LYS A 449 3.78 9.31 19.83
C LYS A 449 3.36 8.12 20.70
N GLU A 450 4.30 7.52 21.44
CA GLU A 450 4.12 6.42 22.38
C GLU A 450 3.23 6.76 23.58
N LYS A 451 3.07 8.06 23.90
CA LYS A 451 2.23 8.55 24.99
C LYS A 451 0.87 9.07 24.53
N VAL A 452 0.62 9.12 23.21
CA VAL A 452 -0.62 9.66 22.66
C VAL A 452 -1.72 8.60 22.71
N ILE A 453 -2.87 8.99 23.26
CA ILE A 453 -4.09 8.19 23.39
C ILE A 453 -5.16 8.75 22.46
N ASN A 454 -5.90 7.89 21.77
CA ASN A 454 -7.04 8.29 20.96
C ASN A 454 -8.24 8.71 21.83
N HIS A 455 -8.45 10.02 22.00
CA HIS A 455 -9.62 10.55 22.72
C HIS A 455 -10.87 10.67 21.86
N VAL A 456 -10.75 10.56 20.53
CA VAL A 456 -11.87 10.69 19.60
C VAL A 456 -12.90 9.58 19.80
N LYS A 457 -12.51 8.45 20.41
CA LYS A 457 -13.45 7.39 20.84
C LYS A 457 -14.57 7.90 21.74
N GLU A 458 -14.31 8.95 22.53
CA GLU A 458 -15.30 9.56 23.43
C GLU A 458 -16.46 10.22 22.66
N ILE A 459 -16.28 10.59 21.39
CA ILE A 459 -17.35 11.13 20.52
C ILE A 459 -18.45 10.09 20.28
N TYR A 460 -18.08 8.82 20.21
CA TYR A 460 -19.01 7.72 19.90
C TYR A 460 -19.58 7.03 21.14
N ALA A 461 -18.90 7.15 22.29
CA ALA A 461 -19.25 6.44 23.52
C ALA A 461 -20.72 6.62 24.00
N PRO A 462 -21.36 7.79 23.81
CA PRO A 462 -22.75 8.01 24.22
C PRO A 462 -23.82 7.28 23.38
N PHE A 463 -23.44 6.60 22.30
CA PHE A 463 -24.37 6.05 21.31
C PHE A 463 -24.13 4.57 21.06
N SER A 464 -25.22 3.84 20.86
CA SER A 464 -25.20 2.51 20.25
C SER A 464 -24.93 2.61 18.74
N GLU A 465 -24.47 1.50 18.15
CA GLU A 465 -24.26 1.43 16.71
C GLU A 465 -25.57 1.64 15.93
N GLN A 466 -26.70 1.19 16.48
CA GLN A 466 -28.02 1.39 15.88
C GLN A 466 -28.41 2.86 15.86
N GLU A 467 -28.20 3.62 16.95
CA GLU A 467 -28.50 5.06 16.99
C GLU A 467 -27.71 5.83 15.92
N ILE A 468 -26.43 5.51 15.75
CA ILE A 468 -25.61 6.11 14.68
C ILE A 468 -26.15 5.71 13.30
N SER A 469 -26.51 4.44 13.11
CA SER A 469 -27.06 3.94 11.82
C SER A 469 -28.38 4.62 11.46
N ASP A 470 -29.26 4.81 12.44
CA ASP A 470 -30.53 5.51 12.27
C ASP A 470 -30.31 6.99 11.94
N GLN A 471 -29.32 7.65 12.58
CA GLN A 471 -28.97 9.02 12.23
C GLN A 471 -28.36 9.12 10.82
N ILE A 472 -27.51 8.18 10.43
CA ILE A 472 -27.00 8.09 9.06
C ILE A 472 -28.17 7.98 8.07
N ALA A 473 -29.14 7.10 8.34
CA ALA A 473 -30.32 6.93 7.50
C ALA A 473 -31.10 8.25 7.32
N LYS A 474 -31.27 9.03 8.40
CA LYS A 474 -31.88 10.38 8.31
C LYS A 474 -31.03 11.35 7.47
N MET A 475 -29.71 11.35 7.64
CA MET A 475 -28.82 12.29 6.95
C MET A 475 -28.71 12.03 5.44
N VAL A 476 -28.75 10.75 5.04
CA VAL A 476 -28.71 10.36 3.62
C VAL A 476 -30.09 10.43 2.95
N LYS A 477 -31.17 10.40 3.71
CA LYS A 477 -32.53 10.58 3.20
C LYS A 477 -32.79 12.05 2.86
N ASP A 478 -32.93 12.35 1.57
CA ASP A 478 -33.43 13.63 1.07
C ASP A 478 -34.94 13.79 1.36
N SER A 479 -35.42 15.04 1.49
CA SER A 479 -36.84 15.36 1.64
C SER A 479 -37.72 14.85 0.49
N ASN A 480 -37.15 14.61 -0.68
CA ASN A 480 -37.86 14.12 -1.86
C ASN A 480 -38.00 12.59 -1.91
N ILE A 481 -37.45 11.85 -0.94
CA ILE A 481 -37.54 10.38 -0.88
C ILE A 481 -38.80 9.98 -0.10
N ASN A 482 -39.69 9.25 -0.75
CA ASN A 482 -40.96 8.83 -0.16
C ASN A 482 -40.80 7.57 0.70
N ALA A 483 -40.02 6.60 0.24
CA ALA A 483 -39.80 5.34 0.94
C ALA A 483 -39.21 5.54 2.35
N GLU A 484 -39.53 4.63 3.27
CA GLU A 484 -38.78 4.53 4.52
C GLU A 484 -37.34 4.12 4.21
N VAL A 485 -36.34 4.78 4.80
CA VAL A 485 -34.92 4.44 4.58
C VAL A 485 -34.32 3.88 5.86
N LYS A 486 -33.67 2.71 5.75
CA LYS A 486 -32.86 2.08 6.79
C LYS A 486 -31.45 1.86 6.29
N VAL A 487 -30.47 2.01 7.17
CA VAL A 487 -29.06 1.70 6.89
C VAL A 487 -28.58 0.71 7.93
N ILE A 488 -27.98 -0.38 7.49
CA ILE A 488 -27.43 -1.45 8.33
C ILE A 488 -25.93 -1.52 8.08
N PHE A 489 -25.15 -1.71 9.14
CA PHE A 489 -23.71 -1.95 9.05
C PHE A 489 -23.38 -3.31 9.64
N GLN A 490 -22.36 -3.97 9.10
CA GLN A 490 -21.83 -5.18 9.71
C GLN A 490 -21.25 -4.87 11.10
N SER A 491 -21.36 -5.80 12.05
CA SER A 491 -20.71 -5.63 13.36
C SER A 491 -19.22 -5.95 13.27
N VAL A 492 -18.41 -5.31 14.13
CA VAL A 492 -16.97 -5.61 14.23
C VAL A 492 -16.74 -7.07 14.66
N GLU A 493 -17.61 -7.62 15.51
CA GLU A 493 -17.55 -9.03 15.92
C GLU A 493 -17.73 -9.97 14.72
N ASN A 494 -18.76 -9.75 13.91
CA ASN A 494 -19.02 -10.57 12.72
C ASN A 494 -17.92 -10.41 11.67
N LEU A 495 -17.32 -9.22 11.55
CA LEU A 495 -16.13 -9.01 10.72
C LEU A 495 -14.99 -9.93 11.15
N HIS A 496 -14.67 -9.98 12.45
CA HIS A 496 -13.62 -10.85 12.96
C HIS A 496 -13.97 -12.34 12.83
N ASN A 497 -15.24 -12.70 12.99
CA ASN A 497 -15.70 -14.07 12.76
C ASN A 497 -15.59 -14.48 11.28
N ALA A 498 -15.80 -13.55 10.35
CA ALA A 498 -15.67 -13.79 8.92
C ALA A 498 -14.19 -13.86 8.49
N CYS A 499 -13.37 -12.94 9.00
CA CYS A 499 -11.98 -12.71 8.61
C CYS A 499 -11.01 -12.87 9.81
N PRO A 500 -10.85 -14.09 10.37
CA PRO A 500 -10.14 -14.29 11.65
C PRO A 500 -8.65 -13.95 11.60
N GLU A 501 -8.02 -14.01 10.42
CA GLU A 501 -6.60 -13.70 10.24
C GLU A 501 -6.34 -12.21 9.91
N HIS A 502 -7.39 -11.39 9.81
CA HIS A 502 -7.34 -9.98 9.39
C HIS A 502 -8.07 -9.09 10.40
N THR A 503 -7.56 -9.05 11.63
CA THR A 503 -8.20 -8.36 12.76
C THR A 503 -7.85 -6.87 12.87
N GLY A 504 -7.18 -6.29 11.87
CA GLY A 504 -6.89 -4.85 11.83
C GLY A 504 -8.17 -4.05 11.60
N ASP A 505 -8.67 -3.35 12.62
CA ASP A 505 -10.01 -2.74 12.65
C ASP A 505 -10.02 -1.26 13.08
N TRP A 506 -8.88 -0.59 13.07
CA TRP A 506 -8.68 0.75 13.66
C TRP A 506 -9.61 1.84 13.09
N TYR A 507 -9.99 1.77 11.82
CA TYR A 507 -10.97 2.68 11.22
C TYR A 507 -12.40 2.46 11.70
N PHE A 508 -12.70 1.32 12.35
CA PHE A 508 -13.99 1.04 12.99
C PHE A 508 -13.96 1.25 14.50
N THR A 509 -12.88 0.82 15.17
CA THR A 509 -12.79 0.76 16.64
C THR A 509 -11.99 1.90 17.26
N GLY A 510 -11.14 2.57 16.46
CA GLY A 510 -10.19 3.57 16.93
C GLY A 510 -8.99 2.96 17.64
N ASN A 511 -8.83 1.63 17.62
CA ASN A 511 -7.71 0.92 18.23
C ASN A 511 -6.57 0.80 17.23
N TYR A 512 -5.77 1.86 17.10
CA TYR A 512 -4.62 1.84 16.20
C TYR A 512 -3.55 0.86 16.70
N PRO A 513 -3.03 -0.04 15.83
CA PRO A 513 -1.94 -0.93 16.20
C PRO A 513 -0.67 -0.13 16.49
N THR A 514 -0.48 1.03 15.85
CA THR A 514 0.73 1.81 16.01
C THR A 514 0.55 3.07 16.87
N PRO A 515 1.57 3.50 17.63
CA PRO A 515 1.52 4.75 18.38
C PRO A 515 1.24 5.99 17.50
N GLY A 516 1.84 6.05 16.32
CA GLY A 516 1.63 7.11 15.34
C GLY A 516 0.19 7.21 14.87
N GLY A 517 -0.55 6.10 14.81
CA GLY A 517 -1.96 6.11 14.46
C GLY A 517 -2.82 6.91 15.44
N ASN A 518 -2.56 6.79 16.74
CA ASN A 518 -3.24 7.60 17.77
C ASN A 518 -2.95 9.10 17.62
N LYS A 519 -1.72 9.45 17.21
CA LYS A 519 -1.37 10.84 16.89
C LYS A 519 -2.17 11.34 15.70
N VAL A 520 -2.24 10.56 14.63
CA VAL A 520 -2.96 10.94 13.41
C VAL A 520 -4.45 11.20 13.67
N VAL A 521 -5.14 10.32 14.37
CA VAL A 521 -6.59 10.49 14.64
C VAL A 521 -6.88 11.73 15.47
N ASN A 522 -6.05 12.02 16.49
CA ASN A 522 -6.20 13.24 17.29
C ASN A 522 -5.92 14.50 16.46
N THR A 523 -4.89 14.48 15.62
CA THR A 523 -4.60 15.58 14.68
C THR A 523 -5.74 15.78 13.68
N SER A 524 -6.33 14.70 13.17
CA SER A 524 -7.46 14.76 12.24
C SER A 524 -8.70 15.37 12.88
N PHE A 525 -8.95 15.05 14.15
CA PHE A 525 -10.03 15.67 14.91
C PHE A 525 -9.78 17.15 15.18
N ILE A 526 -8.55 17.53 15.58
CA ILE A 526 -8.17 18.96 15.74
C ILE A 526 -8.39 19.72 14.43
N ASN A 527 -7.88 19.19 13.32
CA ASN A 527 -8.04 19.80 12.00
C ASN A 527 -9.51 20.02 11.66
N TRP A 528 -10.37 19.02 11.94
CA TRP A 528 -11.81 19.15 11.72
C TRP A 528 -12.44 20.26 12.58
N VAL A 529 -12.13 20.33 13.88
CA VAL A 529 -12.64 21.38 14.78
C VAL A 529 -12.19 22.77 14.33
N GLU A 530 -10.94 22.90 13.89
CA GLU A 530 -10.35 24.17 13.44
C GLU A 530 -10.75 24.56 12.01
N GLY A 531 -11.45 23.70 11.27
CA GLY A 531 -11.83 23.95 9.87
C GLY A 531 -10.69 23.77 8.85
N ASN A 532 -9.62 23.07 9.22
CA ASN A 532 -8.46 22.79 8.38
C ASN A 532 -8.70 21.52 7.55
N ASN A 533 -8.61 21.63 6.22
CA ASN A 533 -8.79 20.51 5.28
C ASN A 533 -7.48 19.74 4.97
N GLU A 534 -6.45 19.90 5.79
CA GLU A 534 -5.15 19.25 5.59
C GLU A 534 -5.16 17.77 6.01
N ARG A 535 -4.30 16.97 5.37
CA ARG A 535 -4.01 15.61 5.83
C ARG A 535 -3.31 15.67 7.18
N SER A 536 -3.56 14.67 8.01
CA SER A 536 -3.10 14.64 9.41
C SER A 536 -1.71 14.02 9.58
N TYR A 537 -1.03 13.69 8.48
CA TYR A 537 0.33 13.14 8.42
C TYR A 537 0.99 13.45 7.08
#